data_AF-A0AAW9IX08-F1
#
_entry.id   AF-A0AAW9IX08-F1
#
_cell.length_a   1.000
_cell.length_b   1.000
_cell.length_c   1.000
_cell.angle_alpha   90.00
_cell.angle_beta   90.00
_cell.angle_gamma   90.00
#
_symmetry.space_group_name_H-M   'P 1'
#
loop_
_entity.id
_entity.type
_entity.pdbx_description
1 polymer ?
#
loop_
_entity_poly.entity_id
_entity_poly.type
_entity_poly.pdbx_seq_one_letter_code
_entity_poly.pdbx_strand_id
1 'polypeptide(L)' 'MKNYTIKNLRNIGLIGHGASGKTSLVEALLFNTGNTDRLGKVEEGTTVTDFDLEEKKRRISLSASIAPIEVEDTKIN' A
#
# COMPACT_ATOMS: atom_id res chain seq x y z
N MET A 1 15.60 9.42 10.90
CA MET A 1 15.06 8.11 10.47
C MET A 1 15.22 7.14 11.63
N LYS A 2 14.16 6.43 12.03
CA LYS A 2 14.22 5.42 13.10
C LYS A 2 15.14 4.29 12.60
N ASN A 3 16.11 3.86 13.41
CA ASN A 3 17.02 2.77 13.05
C ASN A 3 16.33 1.44 13.40
N TYR A 4 15.95 0.67 12.39
CA TYR A 4 15.35 -0.65 12.59
C TYR A 4 16.45 -1.71 12.63
N THR A 5 16.37 -2.61 13.60
CA THR A 5 17.20 -3.82 13.59
C THR A 5 16.72 -4.75 12.48
N ILE A 6 17.61 -5.60 11.96
CA ILE A 6 17.25 -6.59 10.91
C ILE A 6 16.07 -7.47 11.35
N LYS A 7 16.00 -7.80 12.65
CA LYS A 7 14.90 -8.57 13.24
C LYS A 7 13.53 -7.91 13.06
N ASN A 8 13.50 -6.57 12.96
CA ASN A 8 12.31 -5.74 12.89
C ASN A 8 12.02 -5.19 11.46
N LEU A 9 12.68 -5.75 10.44
CA LEU A 9 12.40 -5.42 9.04
C LEU A 9 11.67 -6.58 8.35
N ARG A 10 10.56 -6.29 7.67
CA ARG A 10 9.83 -7.24 6.83
C ARG A 10 9.58 -6.62 5.46
N ASN A 11 9.74 -7.41 4.40
CA ASN A 11 9.35 -7.02 3.05
C ASN A 11 8.22 -7.96 2.62
N ILE A 12 7.08 -7.40 2.22
CA ILE A 12 5.89 -8.17 1.86
C ILE A 12 5.46 -7.79 0.45
N GLY A 13 5.28 -8.80 -0.41
CA GLY A 13 4.70 -8.63 -1.74
C GLY A 13 3.26 -9.13 -1.78
N LEU A 14 2.34 -8.31 -2.28
CA LEU A 14 0.96 -8.73 -2.54
C LEU A 14 0.80 -9.18 -3.99
N ILE A 15 0.51 -10.46 -4.18
CA ILE A 15 0.39 -11.10 -5.50
C ILE A 15 -0.97 -11.79 -5.59
N GLY A 16 -1.62 -11.66 -6.75
CA GLY A 16 -2.97 -12.19 -6.95
C GLY A 16 -3.61 -11.66 -8.24
N HIS A 17 -4.70 -12.29 -8.66
CA HIS A 17 -5.39 -11.98 -9.91
C HIS A 17 -5.95 -10.54 -9.96
N GLY A 18 -6.26 -10.03 -11.15
CA GLY A 18 -6.91 -8.72 -11.30
C GLY A 18 -8.17 -8.62 -10.43
N ALA A 19 -8.42 -7.45 -9.85
CA ALA A 19 -9.55 -7.19 -8.96
C ALA A 19 -9.65 -8.08 -7.69
N SER A 20 -8.60 -8.81 -7.31
CA SER A 20 -8.58 -9.63 -6.08
C SER A 20 -8.45 -8.82 -4.77
N GLY A 21 -8.59 -7.49 -4.82
CA GLY A 21 -8.52 -6.62 -3.64
C GLY A 21 -7.12 -6.25 -3.13
N LYS A 22 -6.05 -6.51 -3.91
CA LYS A 22 -4.66 -6.20 -3.49
C LYS A 22 -4.47 -4.72 -3.14
N THR A 23 -4.83 -3.83 -4.05
CA THR A 23 -4.67 -2.39 -3.86
C THR A 23 -5.51 -1.91 -2.67
N SER A 24 -6.77 -2.35 -2.60
CA SER A 24 -7.66 -2.02 -1.48
C SER A 24 -7.12 -2.49 -0.13
N LEU A 25 -6.45 -3.65 -0.08
CA LEU A 25 -5.79 -4.13 1.13
C LEU A 25 -4.62 -3.21 1.54
N VAL A 26 -3.80 -2.75 0.60
CA VAL A 26 -2.72 -1.79 0.90
C VAL A 26 -3.29 -0.49 1.46
N GLU A 27 -4.35 0.05 0.87
CA GLU A 27 -5.00 1.26 1.38
C GLU A 27 -5.55 1.07 2.79
N ALA A 28 -6.15 -0.09 3.08
CA ALA A 28 -6.63 -0.42 4.41
C ALA A 28 -5.48 -0.54 5.44
N LEU A 29 -4.35 -1.13 5.04
CA LEU A 29 -3.16 -1.20 5.89
C LEU A 29 -2.59 0.19 6.19
N LEU A 30 -2.47 1.04 5.16
CA LEU A 30 -2.00 2.43 5.32
C LEU A 30 -2.91 3.24 6.24
N PHE A 31 -4.22 3.13 6.06
CA PHE A 31 -5.20 3.83 6.90
C PHE A 31 -5.17 3.32 8.34
N ASN A 32 -5.21 2.00 8.55
CA ASN A 32 -5.25 1.41 9.89
C ASN A 32 -3.96 1.60 10.69
N THR A 33 -2.82 1.79 10.02
CA THR A 33 -1.53 2.10 10.66
C THR A 33 -1.31 3.60 10.85
N GLY A 34 -2.28 4.45 10.45
CA GLY A 34 -2.18 5.90 10.58
C GLY A 34 -1.21 6.57 9.60
N ASN A 35 -0.81 5.88 8.53
CA ASN A 35 0.01 6.47 7.46
C ASN A 35 -0.81 7.38 6.53
N THR A 36 -2.13 7.19 6.48
CA THR A 36 -3.06 8.04 5.74
C THR A 36 -4.27 8.41 6.60
N ASP A 37 -4.74 9.65 6.47
CA ASP A 37 -5.93 10.14 7.18
C ASP A 37 -7.25 9.70 6.53
N ARG A 38 -7.16 9.10 5.32
CA ARG A 38 -8.31 8.63 4.55
C ARG A 38 -8.06 7.22 4.03
N LEU A 39 -9.14 6.47 3.89
CA LEU A 39 -9.14 5.19 3.20
C LEU A 39 -9.28 5.44 1.69
N GLY A 40 -8.19 5.26 0.94
CA GLY A 40 -8.19 5.38 -0.52
C GLY A 40 -9.04 4.30 -1.19
N LYS A 41 -9.63 4.63 -2.33
CA LYS A 41 -10.46 3.72 -3.12
C LYS A 41 -10.04 3.73 -4.59
N VAL A 42 -10.03 2.55 -5.18
CA VAL A 42 -9.65 2.34 -6.59
C VAL A 42 -10.68 3.00 -7.51
N GLU A 43 -11.97 2.94 -7.17
CA GLU A 43 -13.07 3.49 -7.96
C GLU A 43 -13.02 5.01 -8.05
N GLU A 44 -12.53 5.65 -6.98
CA GLU A 44 -12.37 7.11 -6.85
C GLU A 44 -10.98 7.57 -7.33
N GLY A 45 -10.06 6.66 -7.66
CA GLY A 45 -8.69 6.97 -8.07
C GLY A 45 -7.87 7.67 -6.98
N THR A 46 -8.21 7.42 -5.71
CA THR A 46 -7.64 8.09 -4.53
C THR A 46 -6.60 7.27 -3.79
N THR A 47 -6.29 6.08 -4.30
CA THR A 47 -5.26 5.15 -3.83
C THR A 47 -3.87 5.79 -3.81
N VAL A 48 -3.09 5.48 -2.79
CA VAL A 48 -1.71 5.96 -2.62
C VAL A 48 -0.75 5.27 -3.59
N THR A 49 -0.95 3.97 -3.80
CA THR A 49 -0.01 3.16 -4.60
C THR A 49 -0.17 3.33 -6.10
N ASP A 50 -1.38 3.64 -6.58
CA ASP A 50 -1.69 3.86 -8.01
C ASP A 50 -1.72 5.37 -8.32
N PHE A 51 -0.54 5.99 -8.44
CA PHE A 51 -0.43 7.43 -8.66
C PHE A 51 -0.43 7.83 -10.14
N ASP A 52 -0.16 6.89 -11.06
CA ASP A 52 -0.15 7.16 -12.50
C ASP A 52 -1.56 7.42 -13.04
N LEU A 53 -1.66 8.30 -14.05
CA LEU A 53 -2.94 8.66 -14.67
C LEU A 53 -3.60 7.47 -15.36
N GLU A 54 -2.83 6.58 -15.98
CA GLU A 54 -3.35 5.38 -16.62
C GLU A 54 -3.86 4.36 -15.60
N GLU A 55 -3.21 4.25 -14.44
CA GLU A 55 -3.70 3.38 -13.35
C GLU A 55 -5.05 3.88 -12.82
N LYS A 56 -5.19 5.19 -12.58
CA LYS A 56 -6.45 5.82 -12.15
C LYS A 56 -7.54 5.69 -13.20
N LYS A 57 -7.20 5.92 -14.48
CA LYS A 57 -8.14 5.84 -15.60
C LYS A 57 -8.64 4.42 -15.81
N ARG A 58 -7.75 3.42 -15.72
CA ARG A 58 -8.07 2.01 -15.97
C ARG A 58 -8.56 1.28 -14.72
N ARG A 59 -8.39 1.88 -13.53
CA ARG A 59 -8.74 1.29 -12.22
C ARG A 59 -8.02 -0.04 -11.97
N ILE A 60 -6.78 -0.14 -12.44
CA ILE A 60 -5.89 -1.28 -12.24
C ILE A 60 -4.48 -0.77 -11.94
N SER A 61 -3.77 -1.45 -11.05
CA SER A 61 -2.34 -1.22 -10.85
C SER A 61 -1.55 -1.73 -12.07
N LEU A 62 -0.65 -0.90 -12.58
CA LEU A 62 0.23 -1.22 -13.71
C LEU A 62 1.67 -1.42 -13.25
N SER A 63 2.08 -0.64 -12.25
CA SER A 63 3.43 -0.69 -11.67
C SER A 63 3.41 -1.17 -10.22
N ALA A 64 4.50 -1.78 -9.79
CA ALA A 64 4.70 -2.04 -8.37
C ALA A 64 5.06 -0.73 -7.65
N SER A 65 4.49 -0.53 -6.47
CA SER A 65 4.78 0.59 -5.58
C SER A 65 5.11 0.07 -4.19
N ILE A 66 5.89 0.83 -3.43
CA ILE A 66 6.28 0.49 -2.05
C ILE A 66 5.47 1.37 -1.12
N ALA A 67 4.80 0.76 -0.13
CA ALA A 67 3.96 1.43 0.84
C ALA A 67 4.40 1.05 2.26
N PRO A 68 5.44 1.71 2.80
CA PRO A 68 5.96 1.35 4.10
C PRO A 68 4.96 1.66 5.21
N ILE A 69 4.78 0.71 6.13
CA ILE A 69 3.97 0.88 7.34
C ILE A 69 4.78 0.47 8.57
N GLU A 70 4.41 1.03 9.72
CA GLU A 70 4.98 0.66 11.01
C GLU A 70 3.90 0.00 11.87
N VAL A 71 4.18 -1.21 12.35
CA VAL A 71 3.33 -1.94 13.28
C VAL A 71 4.19 -2.27 14.49
N GLU A 72 3.84 -1.69 15.64
CA GLU A 72 4.65 -1.72 16.85
C GLU A 72 6.07 -1.20 16.58
N ASP A 73 7.10 -2.04 16.72
CA ASP A 73 8.50 -1.71 16.40
C ASP A 73 9.00 -2.38 15.11
N THR A 74 8.10 -2.92 14.29
CA THR A 74 8.43 -3.58 13.02
C THR A 74 8.06 -2.67 11.84
N LYS A 75 9.04 -2.40 10.97
CA LYS A 75 8.80 -1.77 9.69
C LYS A 75 8.51 -2.84 8.64
N ILE A 76 7.39 -2.67 7.95
CA ILE A 76 6.99 -3.48 6.81
C ILE A 76 7.13 -2.60 5.56
N ASN A 77 7.89 -3.08 4.57
CA ASN A 77 7.94 -2.50 3.23
C ASN A 77 7.06 -3.28 2.26
#